data_AF-A0A1X3CZZ0-F1
#
_entry.id   AF-A0A1X3CZZ0-F1
#
_cell.length_a   1.000
_cell.length_b   1.000
_cell.length_c   1.000
_cell.angle_alpha   90.00
_cell.angle_beta   90.00
_cell.angle_gamma   90.00
#
_symmetry.space_group_name_H-M   'P 1'
#
loop_
_entity.id
_entity.type
_entity.pdbx_description
1 polymer ?
#
loop_
_entity_poly.entity_id
_entity_poly.type
_entity_poly.pdbx_seq_one_letter_code
_entity_poly.pdbx_strand_id
1 'polypeptide(L)'
;MPRQFDTFQDLSVHYISDSYKSLLRVRGGEELPQQINRLENEWLQLIKEADTFMKECKNLFQRKYLFLSLKIVYQYNKSENMKHYDRKKFYLPYLSFCYRNKSLTQWKDVQPLLQQMQATVEETILHMWVFKGCKDFYLRARMLSSQIDNLTEYHNLNSHLLQSTSLEKSMLPKAMLMVPDENKLPGSGYWGV
;
A
#
# COMPACT_ATOMS: atom_id res chain seq x y z
N MET A 1 45.10 -11.18 3.84
CA MET A 1 45.20 -12.27 2.85
C MET A 1 44.51 -11.81 1.57
N PRO A 2 45.21 -11.75 0.43
CA PRO A 2 44.56 -11.50 -0.86
C PRO A 2 43.69 -12.71 -1.20
N ARG A 3 42.47 -12.48 -1.70
CA ARG A 3 41.60 -13.56 -2.18
C ARG A 3 42.26 -14.18 -3.41
N GLN A 4 42.57 -15.47 -3.35
CA GLN A 4 42.93 -16.24 -4.54
C GLN A 4 41.67 -16.34 -5.41
N PHE A 5 41.61 -15.52 -6.45
CA PHE A 5 40.69 -15.69 -7.56
C PHE A 5 41.52 -16.28 -8.69
N ASP A 6 41.37 -17.58 -8.92
CA ASP A 6 42.02 -18.28 -10.01
C ASP A 6 41.32 -17.87 -11.31
N THR A 7 41.90 -16.88 -11.99
CA THR A 7 41.51 -16.28 -13.28
C THR A 7 40.59 -15.04 -13.21
N PHE A 8 40.96 -14.02 -13.99
CA PHE A 8 40.24 -12.74 -14.13
C PHE A 8 38.82 -12.89 -14.73
N GLN A 9 38.44 -14.06 -15.24
CA GLN A 9 37.11 -14.32 -15.83
C GLN A 9 36.00 -14.49 -14.77
N ASP A 10 36.35 -14.90 -13.55
CA ASP A 10 35.40 -15.25 -12.48
C ASP A 10 34.71 -14.05 -11.79
N LEU A 11 35.14 -12.82 -12.09
CA LEU A 11 34.60 -11.60 -11.49
C LEU A 11 33.75 -10.76 -12.45
N SER A 12 33.45 -11.25 -13.66
CA SER A 12 32.53 -10.53 -14.54
C SER A 12 31.12 -10.55 -13.95
N VAL A 13 30.48 -9.38 -13.85
CA VAL A 13 29.12 -9.25 -13.30
C VAL A 13 28.12 -10.11 -14.09
N HIS A 14 28.37 -10.29 -15.39
CA HIS A 14 27.59 -11.19 -16.25
C HIS A 14 27.70 -12.65 -15.81
N TYR A 15 28.92 -13.16 -15.60
CA TYR A 15 29.13 -14.53 -15.11
C TYR A 15 28.46 -14.74 -13.74
N ILE A 16 28.65 -13.80 -12.81
CA ILE A 16 28.03 -13.87 -11.48
C ILE A 16 26.50 -13.83 -11.58
N SER A 17 25.92 -12.97 -12.43
CA SER A 17 24.46 -12.92 -12.60
C SER A 17 23.88 -14.21 -13.19
N ASP A 18 24.62 -14.85 -14.10
CA ASP A 18 24.19 -16.10 -14.74
C ASP A 18 24.30 -17.31 -13.79
N SER A 19 25.35 -17.34 -12.96
CA SER A 19 25.57 -18.41 -11.97
C SER A 19 24.67 -18.26 -10.73
N TYR A 20 24.35 -17.03 -10.31
CA TYR A 20 23.57 -16.73 -9.11
C TYR A 20 22.22 -16.09 -9.46
N LYS A 21 21.32 -16.89 -10.04
CA LYS A 21 20.01 -16.43 -10.54
C LYS A 21 19.09 -15.79 -9.48
N SER A 22 19.38 -15.93 -8.19
CA SER A 22 18.68 -15.19 -7.12
C SER A 22 18.90 -13.68 -7.23
N LEU A 23 20.05 -13.23 -7.76
CA LEU A 23 20.35 -11.82 -8.02
C LEU A 23 19.42 -11.23 -9.09
N LEU A 24 18.92 -12.05 -10.01
CA LEU A 24 17.92 -11.63 -11.00
C LEU A 24 16.56 -11.29 -10.37
N ARG A 25 16.35 -11.58 -9.07
CA ARG A 25 15.13 -11.21 -8.33
C ARG A 25 15.22 -9.82 -7.69
N VAL A 26 16.41 -9.22 -7.66
CA VAL A 26 16.61 -7.86 -7.13
C VAL A 26 15.93 -6.88 -8.08
N ARG A 27 15.08 -6.00 -7.54
CA ARG A 27 14.31 -5.06 -8.37
C ARG A 27 15.23 -3.99 -8.96
N GLY A 28 15.11 -3.74 -10.25
CA GLY A 28 15.74 -2.58 -10.83
C GLY A 28 15.08 -1.25 -10.44
N GLY A 29 15.79 -0.16 -10.65
CA GLY A 29 15.35 1.19 -10.30
C GLY A 29 14.47 1.90 -11.33
N GLU A 30 14.43 1.43 -12.58
CA GLU A 30 13.90 2.22 -13.71
C GLU A 30 12.37 2.34 -13.76
N GLU A 31 11.65 1.35 -13.26
CA GLU A 31 10.19 1.33 -13.29
C GLU A 31 9.55 1.74 -11.95
N LEU A 32 10.36 1.97 -10.91
CA LEU A 32 9.86 2.34 -9.58
C LEU A 32 9.06 3.64 -9.62
N PRO A 33 9.48 4.72 -10.32
CA PRO A 33 8.69 5.96 -10.38
C PRO A 33 7.31 5.75 -11.01
N GLN A 34 7.21 4.95 -12.08
CA GLN A 34 5.93 4.65 -12.73
C GLN A 34 5.03 3.81 -11.82
N GLN A 35 5.58 2.85 -11.09
CA GLN A 35 4.83 2.05 -10.11
C GLN A 35 4.33 2.90 -8.94
N ILE A 36 5.18 3.79 -8.39
CA ILE A 36 4.80 4.75 -7.34
C ILE A 36 3.65 5.64 -7.84
N ASN A 37 3.80 6.28 -9.01
CA ASN A 37 2.76 7.12 -9.59
C ASN A 37 1.43 6.36 -9.82
N ARG A 38 1.50 5.07 -10.21
CA ARG A 38 0.28 4.24 -10.35
C ARG A 38 -0.41 4.07 -8.99
N LEU A 39 0.33 3.68 -7.96
CA LEU A 39 -0.21 3.46 -6.62
C LEU A 39 -0.73 4.77 -5.99
N GLU A 40 -0.10 5.91 -6.27
CA GLU A 40 -0.60 7.21 -5.85
C GLU A 40 -1.97 7.52 -6.46
N ASN A 41 -2.15 7.26 -7.76
CA ASN A 41 -3.43 7.44 -8.42
C ASN A 41 -4.49 6.48 -7.86
N GLU A 42 -4.12 5.22 -7.59
CA GLU A 42 -5.00 4.26 -6.91
C GLU A 42 -5.42 4.76 -5.51
N TRP A 43 -4.51 5.39 -4.76
CA TRP A 43 -4.80 5.94 -3.44
C TRP A 43 -5.73 7.15 -3.52
N LEU A 44 -5.51 8.07 -4.46
CA LEU A 44 -6.40 9.21 -4.68
C LEU A 44 -7.81 8.76 -5.09
N GLN A 45 -7.91 7.74 -5.93
CA GLN A 45 -9.18 7.15 -6.34
C GLN A 45 -9.91 6.50 -5.16
N LEU A 46 -9.18 5.76 -4.31
CA LEU A 46 -9.73 5.17 -3.08
C LEU A 46 -10.28 6.23 -2.11
N ILE A 47 -9.59 7.38 -1.98
CA ILE A 47 -10.06 8.50 -1.17
C ILE A 47 -11.38 9.05 -1.71
N LYS A 48 -11.49 9.22 -3.03
CA LYS A 48 -12.72 9.67 -3.70
C LYS A 48 -13.88 8.68 -3.49
N GLU A 49 -13.59 7.37 -3.54
CA GLU A 49 -14.56 6.32 -3.23
C GLU A 49 -15.04 6.40 -1.78
N ALA A 50 -14.12 6.56 -0.82
CA ALA A 50 -14.45 6.71 0.59
C ALA A 50 -15.33 7.95 0.87
N ASP A 51 -15.04 9.08 0.21
CA ASP A 51 -15.84 10.30 0.32
C ASP A 51 -17.25 10.13 -0.26
N THR A 52 -17.37 9.38 -1.36
CA THR A 52 -18.67 9.06 -1.97
C THR A 52 -19.48 8.16 -1.05
N PHE A 53 -18.88 7.09 -0.56
CA PHE A 53 -19.47 6.18 0.42
C PHE A 53 -19.93 6.91 1.69
N MET A 54 -19.13 7.85 2.19
CA MET A 54 -19.48 8.67 3.36
C MET A 54 -20.72 9.53 3.11
N LYS A 55 -20.87 10.11 1.91
CA LYS A 55 -22.05 10.89 1.51
C LYS A 55 -23.30 10.00 1.43
N GLU A 56 -23.18 8.80 0.88
CA GLU A 56 -24.28 7.82 0.82
C GLU A 56 -24.72 7.39 2.21
N CYS A 57 -23.78 7.05 3.09
CA CYS A 57 -24.08 6.72 4.48
C CYS A 57 -24.73 7.89 5.24
N LYS A 58 -24.31 9.13 4.97
CA LYS A 58 -24.97 10.32 5.54
C LYS A 58 -26.43 10.41 5.08
N ASN A 59 -26.72 10.11 3.82
CA ASN A 59 -28.09 10.09 3.30
C ASN A 59 -28.92 8.97 3.97
N LEU A 60 -28.35 7.76 4.10
CA LEU A 60 -29.00 6.64 4.80
C LEU A 60 -29.34 7.01 6.26
N PHE A 61 -28.42 7.69 6.95
CA PHE A 61 -28.66 8.20 8.30
C PHE A 61 -29.78 9.26 8.34
N GLN A 62 -29.77 10.22 7.42
CA GLN A 62 -30.83 11.25 7.34
C GLN A 62 -32.21 10.66 7.05
N ARG A 63 -32.27 9.59 6.26
CA ARG A 63 -33.49 8.81 5.98
C ARG A 63 -33.87 7.83 7.09
N LYS A 64 -33.10 7.77 8.17
CA LYS A 64 -33.29 6.89 9.33
C LYS A 64 -33.14 5.39 9.01
N TYR A 65 -32.47 5.03 7.93
CA TYR A 65 -32.08 3.63 7.65
C TYR A 65 -30.83 3.23 8.46
N LEU A 66 -29.95 4.18 8.73
CA LEU A 66 -28.87 4.02 9.71
C LEU A 66 -29.24 4.74 11.00
N PHE A 67 -29.00 4.10 12.14
CA PHE A 67 -29.19 4.68 13.47
C PHE A 67 -27.96 5.40 13.98
N LEU A 68 -26.80 5.05 13.43
CA LEU A 68 -25.52 5.61 13.81
C LEU A 68 -24.97 6.42 12.65
N SER A 69 -24.63 7.68 12.93
CA SER A 69 -23.92 8.52 11.98
C SER A 69 -22.49 8.02 11.78
N LEU A 70 -21.87 8.29 10.64
CA LEU A 70 -20.45 8.07 10.43
C LEU A 70 -19.64 9.34 10.73
N LYS A 71 -18.38 9.14 11.09
CA LYS A 71 -17.36 10.18 11.20
C LYS A 71 -16.09 9.72 10.49
N ILE A 72 -15.47 10.64 9.76
CA ILE A 72 -14.14 10.47 9.19
C ILE A 72 -13.08 11.01 10.15
N VAL A 73 -12.03 10.23 10.34
CA VAL A 73 -10.80 10.64 11.01
C VAL A 73 -9.69 10.59 9.98
N TYR A 74 -9.13 11.74 9.66
CA TYR A 74 -8.00 11.84 8.75
C TYR A 74 -6.74 11.34 9.45
N GLN A 75 -6.21 10.20 9.01
CA GLN A 75 -4.96 9.64 9.50
C GLN A 75 -3.87 9.75 8.43
N TYR A 76 -2.61 9.74 8.87
CA TYR A 76 -1.46 10.00 8.01
C TYR A 76 -0.32 9.05 8.34
N ASN A 77 0.33 8.55 7.29
CA ASN A 77 1.64 7.92 7.45
C ASN A 77 2.68 9.01 7.75
N LYS A 78 3.58 8.73 8.70
CA LYS A 78 4.62 9.66 9.17
C LYS A 78 6.03 9.29 8.72
N SER A 79 6.17 8.28 7.86
CA SER A 79 7.47 7.88 7.30
C SER A 79 8.21 9.08 6.69
N GLU A 80 9.53 9.07 6.80
CA GLU A 80 10.38 10.13 6.26
C GLU A 80 10.28 10.23 4.74
N ASN A 81 10.17 9.08 4.05
CA ASN A 81 9.99 9.03 2.61
C ASN A 81 8.67 9.67 2.17
N MET A 82 7.68 9.72 3.07
CA MET A 82 6.33 10.20 2.78
C MET A 82 6.11 11.66 3.24
N LYS A 83 7.14 12.34 3.77
CA LYS A 83 7.00 13.71 4.33
C LYS A 83 6.53 14.75 3.32
N HIS A 84 6.80 14.54 2.03
CA HIS A 84 6.47 15.46 0.94
C HIS A 84 5.01 15.36 0.46
N TYR A 85 4.27 14.31 0.83
CA TYR A 85 2.87 14.16 0.44
C TYR A 85 1.97 15.17 1.16
N ASP A 86 1.10 15.82 0.40
CA ASP A 86 0.08 16.73 0.94
C ASP A 86 -0.94 15.94 1.77
N ARG A 87 -0.95 16.20 3.08
CA ARG A 87 -1.90 15.61 4.03
C ARG A 87 -3.36 15.88 3.69
N LYS A 88 -3.70 16.93 2.95
CA LYS A 88 -5.09 17.13 2.53
C LYS A 88 -5.49 16.20 1.38
N LYS A 89 -4.52 15.74 0.59
CA LYS A 89 -4.74 14.90 -0.59
C LYS A 89 -4.49 13.42 -0.33
N PHE A 90 -3.47 13.09 0.47
CA PHE A 90 -3.06 11.72 0.76
C PHE A 90 -3.24 11.43 2.25
N TYR A 91 -4.42 10.91 2.59
CA TYR A 91 -4.76 10.48 3.93
C TYR A 91 -5.27 9.04 3.92
N LEU A 92 -5.23 8.40 5.09
CA LEU A 92 -5.85 7.12 5.34
C LEU A 92 -7.29 7.39 5.82
N PRO A 93 -8.32 7.09 5.02
CA PRO A 93 -9.72 7.32 5.38
C PRO A 93 -10.11 6.37 6.50
N TYR A 94 -10.02 6.84 7.75
CA TYR A 94 -10.47 6.09 8.91
C TYR A 94 -11.91 6.46 9.24
N LEU A 95 -12.86 5.68 8.73
CA LEU A 95 -14.28 5.86 8.99
C LEU A 95 -14.71 5.04 10.22
N SER A 96 -15.56 5.63 11.06
CA SER A 96 -16.13 4.95 12.22
C SER A 96 -17.56 5.42 12.47
N PHE A 97 -18.40 4.55 13.03
CA PHE A 97 -19.68 4.99 13.57
C PHE A 97 -19.48 5.97 14.73
N CYS A 98 -20.45 6.85 14.93
CA CYS A 98 -20.46 7.85 15.97
C CYS A 98 -21.79 7.83 16.70
N TYR A 99 -21.73 7.73 18.03
CA TYR A 99 -22.88 7.83 18.90
C TYR A 99 -22.59 8.81 20.04
N ARG A 100 -23.43 9.85 20.19
CA ARG A 100 -23.25 10.92 21.21
C ARG A 100 -21.81 11.48 21.22
N ASN A 101 -21.28 11.78 20.04
CA ASN A 101 -19.92 12.27 19.81
C ASN A 101 -18.77 11.29 20.14
N LYS A 102 -19.07 10.04 20.50
CA LYS A 102 -18.06 8.99 20.69
C LYS A 102 -17.89 8.18 19.42
N SER A 103 -16.65 8.06 18.95
CA SER A 103 -16.28 7.16 17.84
C SER A 103 -16.32 5.70 18.29
N LEU A 104 -17.04 4.88 17.54
CA LEU A 104 -17.19 3.44 17.74
C LEU A 104 -16.33 2.73 16.69
N THR A 105 -15.15 2.29 17.10
CA THR A 105 -14.14 1.73 16.18
C THR A 105 -14.18 0.21 16.13
N GLN A 106 -14.87 -0.44 17.07
CA GLN A 106 -15.00 -1.88 17.18
C GLN A 106 -16.47 -2.30 17.06
N TRP A 107 -16.73 -3.43 16.39
CA TRP A 107 -18.09 -3.94 16.22
C TRP A 107 -18.76 -4.28 17.56
N LYS A 108 -17.97 -4.78 18.52
CA LYS A 108 -18.43 -5.08 19.88
C LYS A 108 -19.02 -3.88 20.62
N ASP A 109 -18.69 -2.66 20.20
CA ASP A 109 -19.23 -1.43 20.79
C ASP A 109 -20.49 -0.95 20.03
N VAL A 110 -20.65 -1.37 18.76
CA VAL A 110 -21.77 -1.01 17.89
C VAL A 110 -22.97 -1.92 18.14
N GLN A 111 -22.75 -3.23 18.20
CA GLN A 111 -23.82 -4.23 18.30
C GLN A 111 -24.75 -4.01 19.52
N PRO A 112 -24.24 -3.76 20.76
CA PRO A 112 -25.12 -3.53 21.90
C PRO A 112 -25.97 -2.26 21.76
N LEU A 113 -25.45 -1.22 21.09
CA LEU A 113 -26.19 0.02 20.85
C LEU A 113 -27.35 -0.21 19.87
N LEU A 114 -27.12 -0.99 18.81
CA LEU A 114 -28.20 -1.35 17.87
C LEU A 114 -29.31 -2.15 18.57
N GLN A 115 -28.94 -3.06 19.48
CA GLN A 115 -29.90 -3.80 20.30
C GLN A 115 -30.70 -2.86 21.23
N GLN A 116 -30.03 -1.91 21.89
CA GLN A 116 -30.71 -0.90 22.73
C GLN A 116 -31.66 -0.01 21.92
N MET A 117 -31.33 0.25 20.66
CA MET A 117 -32.17 1.01 19.72
C MET A 117 -33.29 0.16 19.09
N GLN A 118 -33.38 -1.12 19.46
CA GLN A 118 -34.36 -2.07 18.91
C GLN A 118 -34.26 -2.22 17.38
N ALA A 119 -33.02 -2.20 16.87
CA ALA A 119 -32.75 -2.39 15.45
C ALA A 119 -33.27 -3.76 14.97
N THR A 120 -33.89 -3.78 13.78
CA THR A 120 -34.27 -5.04 13.12
C THR A 120 -33.04 -5.81 12.64
N VAL A 121 -33.27 -7.04 12.17
CA VAL A 121 -32.22 -7.88 11.58
C VAL A 121 -31.65 -7.19 10.33
N GLU A 122 -32.49 -6.66 9.47
CA GLU A 122 -32.11 -5.98 8.23
C GLU A 122 -31.29 -4.71 8.52
N GLU A 123 -31.71 -3.92 9.50
CA GLU A 123 -30.99 -2.72 9.92
C GLU A 123 -29.63 -3.08 10.53
N THR A 124 -29.56 -4.16 11.31
CA THR A 124 -28.30 -4.67 11.86
C THR A 124 -27.36 -5.11 10.75
N ILE A 125 -27.86 -5.83 9.74
CA ILE A 125 -27.08 -6.25 8.56
C ILE A 125 -26.58 -5.04 7.78
N LEU A 126 -27.40 -4.00 7.59
CA LEU A 126 -26.99 -2.77 6.94
C LEU A 126 -25.84 -2.10 7.70
N HIS A 127 -25.91 -2.01 9.03
CA HIS A 127 -24.81 -1.47 9.84
C HIS A 127 -23.55 -2.34 9.76
N MET A 128 -23.68 -3.66 9.70
CA MET A 128 -22.54 -4.56 9.49
C MET A 128 -21.86 -4.30 8.15
N TRP A 129 -22.65 -4.12 7.09
CA TRP A 129 -22.12 -3.85 5.75
C TRP A 129 -21.39 -2.50 5.72
N VAL A 130 -21.99 -1.47 6.30
CA VAL A 130 -21.35 -0.15 6.43
C VAL A 130 -20.06 -0.22 7.26
N PHE A 131 -20.08 -0.94 8.39
CA PHE A 131 -18.90 -1.14 9.24
C PHE A 131 -17.76 -1.82 8.48
N LYS A 132 -18.07 -2.87 7.71
CA LYS A 132 -17.08 -3.55 6.85
C LYS A 132 -16.50 -2.60 5.80
N GLY A 133 -17.35 -1.83 5.11
CA GLY A 133 -16.90 -0.83 4.14
C GLY A 133 -15.94 0.19 4.75
N CYS A 134 -16.25 0.69 5.96
CA CYS A 134 -15.37 1.60 6.70
C CYS A 134 -13.97 1.00 6.95
N LYS A 135 -13.89 -0.30 7.26
CA LYS A 135 -12.61 -0.99 7.47
C LYS A 135 -11.87 -1.24 6.16
N ASP A 136 -12.58 -1.58 5.08
CA ASP A 136 -12.00 -1.83 3.76
C ASP A 136 -11.19 -0.62 3.27
N PHE A 137 -11.81 0.57 3.27
CA PHE A 137 -11.15 1.80 2.82
C PHE A 137 -9.85 2.08 3.60
N TYR A 138 -9.89 1.93 4.93
CA TYR A 138 -8.71 2.15 5.76
C TYR A 138 -7.59 1.14 5.45
N LEU A 139 -7.93 -0.15 5.34
CA LEU A 139 -6.96 -1.22 5.12
C LEU A 139 -6.31 -1.09 3.74
N ARG A 140 -7.11 -0.86 2.69
CA ARG A 140 -6.60 -0.65 1.33
C ARG A 140 -5.71 0.57 1.24
N ALA A 141 -6.10 1.69 1.86
CA ALA A 141 -5.28 2.90 1.87
C ALA A 141 -3.96 2.69 2.61
N ARG A 142 -3.99 1.94 3.73
CA ARG A 142 -2.78 1.59 4.48
C ARG A 142 -1.85 0.71 3.64
N MET A 143 -2.39 -0.28 2.92
CA MET A 143 -1.59 -1.12 2.02
C MET A 143 -0.93 -0.30 0.92
N LEU A 144 -1.68 0.56 0.24
CA LEU A 144 -1.15 1.45 -0.80
C LEU A 144 -0.06 2.37 -0.23
N SER A 145 -0.32 3.02 0.90
CA SER A 145 0.66 3.90 1.55
C SER A 145 1.95 3.18 1.90
N SER A 146 1.86 1.95 2.45
CA SER A 146 3.03 1.15 2.79
C SER A 146 3.79 0.67 1.56
N GLN A 147 3.11 0.31 0.47
CA GLN A 147 3.77 -0.05 -0.79
C GLN A 147 4.54 1.13 -1.40
N ILE A 148 3.92 2.31 -1.43
CA ILE A 148 4.56 3.53 -1.92
C ILE A 148 5.81 3.87 -1.10
N ASP A 149 5.70 3.81 0.23
CA ASP A 149 6.81 4.07 1.16
C ASP A 149 8.01 3.16 0.88
N ASN A 150 7.76 1.84 0.80
CA ASN A 150 8.80 0.84 0.53
C ASN A 150 9.43 1.02 -0.86
N LEU A 151 8.65 1.32 -1.89
CA LEU A 151 9.18 1.56 -3.24
C LEU A 151 10.02 2.84 -3.29
N THR A 152 9.60 3.88 -2.56
CA THR A 152 10.34 5.15 -2.45
C THR A 152 11.65 4.94 -1.71
N GLU A 153 11.64 4.22 -0.58
CA GLU A 153 12.84 3.83 0.16
C GLU A 153 13.83 3.09 -0.76
N TYR A 154 13.32 2.13 -1.53
CA TYR A 154 14.14 1.34 -2.45
C TYR A 154 14.72 2.19 -3.60
N HIS A 155 13.93 3.13 -4.14
CA HIS A 155 14.41 4.08 -5.14
C HIS A 155 15.52 4.99 -4.60
N ASN A 156 15.35 5.48 -3.37
CA ASN A 156 16.34 6.31 -2.68
C ASN A 156 17.63 5.52 -2.41
N LEU A 157 17.53 4.25 -1.99
CA LEU A 157 18.67 3.37 -1.80
C LEU A 157 19.49 3.21 -3.08
N ASN A 158 18.84 2.92 -4.21
CA ASN A 158 19.51 2.78 -5.51
C ASN A 158 20.25 4.06 -5.92
N SER A 159 19.61 5.22 -5.71
CA SER A 159 20.20 6.52 -6.00
C SER A 159 21.42 6.81 -5.12
N HIS A 160 21.32 6.51 -3.83
CA HIS A 160 22.41 6.70 -2.86
C HIS A 160 23.60 5.76 -3.13
N LEU A 161 23.36 4.50 -3.51
CA LEU A 161 24.42 3.56 -3.88
C LEU A 161 25.21 4.04 -5.10
N LEU A 162 24.54 4.55 -6.13
CA LEU A 162 25.20 5.11 -7.31
C LEU A 162 26.03 6.35 -6.96
N GLN A 163 25.45 7.26 -6.17
CA GLN A 163 26.15 8.49 -5.74
C GLN A 163 27.39 8.18 -4.89
N SER A 164 27.26 7.31 -3.89
CA SER A 164 28.37 6.96 -2.99
C SER A 164 29.51 6.20 -3.68
N THR A 165 29.22 5.51 -4.78
CA THR A 165 30.22 4.77 -5.58
C THR A 165 30.77 5.58 -6.76
N SER A 166 30.26 6.79 -7.00
CA SER A 166 30.57 7.60 -8.20
C SER A 166 30.34 6.85 -9.51
N LEU A 167 29.44 5.86 -9.51
CA LEU A 167 29.07 5.11 -10.70
C LEU A 167 27.92 5.80 -11.42
N GLU A 168 28.01 5.86 -12.73
CA GLU A 168 26.88 6.27 -13.55
C GLU A 168 25.90 5.10 -13.73
N LYS A 169 24.61 5.43 -13.84
CA LYS A 169 23.57 4.43 -14.14
C LYS A 169 23.85 3.65 -15.43
N SER A 170 24.47 4.30 -16.43
CA SER A 170 24.92 3.72 -17.70
C SER A 170 25.95 2.60 -17.53
N MET A 171 26.66 2.57 -16.40
CA MET A 171 27.67 1.56 -16.07
C MET A 171 27.05 0.31 -15.43
N LEU A 172 25.78 0.36 -15.04
CA LEU A 172 25.11 -0.78 -14.45
C LEU A 172 24.62 -1.76 -15.52
N PRO A 173 24.72 -3.09 -15.29
CA PRO A 173 24.07 -4.08 -16.13
C PRO A 173 22.57 -3.83 -16.22
N LYS A 174 21.99 -4.01 -17.41
CA LYS A 174 20.53 -3.87 -17.63
C LYS A 174 19.68 -4.70 -16.66
N ALA A 175 20.16 -5.89 -16.27
CA ALA A 175 19.49 -6.75 -15.31
C ALA A 175 19.34 -6.11 -13.92
N MET A 176 20.22 -5.19 -13.53
CA MET A 176 20.13 -4.41 -12.28
C MET A 176 19.24 -3.16 -12.42
N LEU A 177 18.89 -2.78 -13.65
CA LEU A 177 18.11 -1.57 -13.92
C LEU A 177 16.61 -1.86 -14.08
N MET A 178 16.27 -3.04 -14.61
CA MET A 178 14.90 -3.42 -14.92
C MET A 178 14.23 -4.20 -13.79
N VAL A 179 12.90 -4.13 -13.71
CA VAL A 179 12.13 -5.01 -12.82
C VAL A 179 12.22 -6.44 -13.35
N PRO A 180 12.46 -7.43 -12.48
CA PRO A 180 12.52 -8.82 -12.88
C PRO A 180 11.23 -9.26 -13.58
N ASP A 181 11.36 -9.90 -14.74
CA ASP A 181 10.26 -10.64 -15.34
C ASP A 181 9.99 -11.88 -14.48
N GLU A 182 8.93 -11.83 -13.69
CA GLU A 182 8.57 -12.88 -12.74
C GLU A 182 8.43 -14.25 -13.41
N ASN A 183 8.04 -14.28 -14.69
CA ASN A 183 7.89 -15.52 -15.46
C ASN A 183 9.25 -16.15 -15.84
N LYS A 184 10.33 -15.36 -15.85
CA LYS A 184 11.69 -15.80 -16.18
C LYS A 184 12.53 -16.14 -14.95
N LEU A 185 11.98 -15.97 -13.74
CA LEU A 185 12.70 -16.26 -12.50
C LEU A 185 12.80 -17.78 -12.23
N PRO A 186 13.91 -18.27 -11.66
CA PRO A 186 14.04 -19.68 -11.30
C PRO A 186 12.95 -20.08 -10.30
N GLY A 187 12.14 -21.10 -10.62
CA GLY A 187 11.02 -21.53 -9.79
C GLY A 187 9.69 -20.81 -10.07
N SER A 188 9.59 -20.01 -11.13
CA SER A 188 8.33 -19.45 -11.66
C SER A 188 7.45 -20.49 -12.36
N GLY A 189 7.91 -21.75 -12.48
CA GLY A 189 7.14 -22.84 -13.02
C GLY A 189 5.95 -23.19 -12.13
N TYR A 190 4.76 -22.78 -12.57
CA TYR A 190 3.45 -23.38 -12.29
C TYR A 190 3.30 -24.11 -10.95
N TRP A 191 2.80 -23.39 -9.93
CA TRP A 191 1.84 -24.01 -9.03
C TRP A 191 0.47 -23.93 -9.71
N GLY A 192 0.23 -24.88 -10.62
CA GLY A 192 -1.12 -25.15 -11.11
C GLY A 192 -1.97 -25.59 -9.94
N VAL A 193 -3.01 -24.82 -9.63
CA VAL A 193 -4.16 -25.28 -8.85
C VAL A 193 -5.21 -25.74 -9.83
#